data_AF-A0A954P388-F1
#
_entry.id   AF-A0A954P388-F1
#
_cell.length_a   1.000
_cell.length_b   1.000
_cell.length_c   1.000
_cell.angle_alpha   90.00
_cell.angle_beta   90.00
_cell.angle_gamma   90.00
#
_symmetry.space_group_name_H-M   'P 1'
#
loop_
_entity.id
_entity.type
_entity.pdbx_description
1 polymer ?
#
loop_
_entity_poly.entity_id
_entity_poly.type
_entity_poly.pdbx_seq_one_letter_code
_entity_poly.pdbx_strand_id
1 'polypeptide(L)'
;MTSGIQFLWDEFMMLQDRLWRDMEDPQTQAESCAAVLDLADRAEQVKGQTEDEQRTLMCWRATFFRLCAELQVDLGRLDEAIVFFRTSLIHDDDQEVRVGLIAALQQHNLTGELCQEINALSGYDGTFCSTGDAESAAKVLRVLCNAPDVVQHIREAVLKDIVQAVSRRGLVSLQLNSG
;
A
#
# COMPACT_ATOMS: atom_id res chain seq x y z
N MET A 1 24.90 21.15 -13.36
CA MET A 1 24.54 19.78 -13.72
C MET A 1 23.46 19.36 -12.74
N THR A 2 22.23 19.13 -13.18
CA THR A 2 21.20 18.53 -12.33
C THR A 2 21.71 17.14 -11.93
N SER A 3 21.67 16.80 -10.64
CA SER A 3 22.03 15.45 -10.20
C SER A 3 21.10 14.44 -10.86
N GLY A 4 21.58 13.21 -11.11
CA GLY A 4 20.74 12.14 -11.67
C GLY A 4 19.46 11.89 -10.85
N ILE A 5 19.52 12.24 -9.56
CA ILE A 5 18.40 12.25 -8.61
C ILE A 5 17.36 13.31 -8.99
N GLN A 6 17.74 14.56 -9.22
CA GLN A 6 16.79 15.61 -9.63
C GLN A 6 16.10 15.28 -10.96
N PHE A 7 16.83 14.70 -11.91
CA PHE A 7 16.28 14.30 -13.20
C PHE A 7 15.19 13.22 -13.06
N LEU A 8 15.41 12.21 -12.21
CA LEU A 8 14.41 11.18 -11.94
C LEU A 8 13.17 11.74 -11.25
N TRP A 9 13.33 12.71 -10.36
CA TRP A 9 12.21 13.37 -9.71
C TRP A 9 11.34 14.15 -10.69
N ASP A 10 11.97 14.92 -11.57
CA ASP A 10 11.24 15.72 -12.55
C ASP A 10 10.46 14.82 -13.52
N GLU A 11 11.05 13.71 -13.98
CA GLU A 11 10.35 12.72 -14.80
C GLU A 11 9.21 12.04 -14.05
N PHE A 12 9.41 11.72 -12.77
CA PHE A 12 8.33 11.18 -11.95
C PHE A 12 7.15 12.15 -11.80
N MET A 13 7.42 13.42 -11.49
CA MET A 13 6.36 14.42 -11.32
C MET A 13 5.55 14.61 -12.61
N MET A 14 6.22 14.57 -13.77
CA MET A 14 5.54 14.59 -15.07
C MET A 14 4.69 13.34 -15.29
N LEU A 15 5.21 12.17 -14.90
CA LEU A 15 4.49 10.91 -15.03
C LEU A 15 3.26 10.84 -14.12
N GLN A 16 3.38 11.32 -12.88
CA GLN A 16 2.29 11.36 -11.91
C GLN A 16 1.15 12.28 -12.39
N ASP A 17 1.47 13.45 -12.94
CA ASP A 17 0.47 14.38 -13.50
C ASP A 17 -0.23 13.77 -14.72
N ARG A 18 0.49 13.01 -15.56
CA ARG A 18 -0.10 12.29 -16.69
C ARG A 18 -0.98 11.12 -16.25
N LEU A 19 -0.50 10.33 -15.30
CA LEU A 19 -1.24 9.24 -14.67
C LEU A 19 -2.59 9.74 -14.16
N TRP A 20 -2.60 10.81 -13.37
CA TRP A 20 -3.81 11.35 -12.77
C TRP A 20 -4.84 11.87 -13.79
N ARG A 21 -4.40 12.25 -15.00
CA ARG A 21 -5.29 12.75 -16.06
C ARG A 21 -5.91 11.66 -16.91
N ASP A 22 -5.20 10.55 -17.09
CA ASP A 22 -5.55 9.54 -18.11
C ASP A 22 -5.99 8.18 -17.49
N MET A 23 -6.36 8.14 -16.21
CA MET A 23 -6.73 6.88 -15.51
C MET A 23 -8.00 6.18 -16.00
N GLU A 24 -8.71 6.73 -16.99
CA GLU A 24 -9.97 6.13 -17.47
C GLU A 24 -9.75 5.08 -18.58
N ASP A 25 -8.57 5.05 -19.22
CA ASP A 25 -8.25 4.11 -20.30
C ASP A 25 -7.26 3.01 -19.86
N PRO A 26 -7.65 1.72 -19.89
CA PRO A 26 -6.78 0.60 -19.51
C PRO A 26 -5.49 0.51 -20.31
N GLN A 27 -5.49 0.95 -21.58
CA GLN A 27 -4.27 0.93 -22.38
C GLN A 27 -3.28 2.00 -21.90
N THR A 28 -3.78 3.21 -21.61
CA THR A 28 -2.97 4.29 -21.03
C THR A 28 -2.47 3.95 -19.61
N GLN A 29 -3.27 3.26 -18.81
CA GLN A 29 -2.84 2.74 -17.50
C GLN A 29 -1.67 1.74 -17.64
N ALA A 30 -1.74 0.81 -18.59
CA ALA A 30 -0.68 -0.16 -18.83
C ALA A 30 0.63 0.50 -19.31
N GLU A 31 0.54 1.46 -20.22
CA GLU A 31 1.69 2.26 -20.68
C GLU A 31 2.30 3.07 -19.53
N SER A 32 1.46 3.64 -18.68
CA SER A 32 1.93 4.44 -17.55
C SER A 32 2.58 3.58 -16.48
N CYS A 33 2.05 2.39 -16.20
CA CYS A 33 2.71 1.43 -15.31
C CYS A 33 4.08 1.01 -15.87
N ALA A 34 4.19 0.73 -17.17
CA ALA A 34 5.48 0.43 -17.79
C ALA A 34 6.49 1.58 -17.64
N ALA A 35 6.02 2.83 -17.74
CA ALA A 35 6.86 4.01 -17.54
C ALA A 35 7.25 4.24 -16.07
N VAL A 36 6.37 3.94 -15.10
CA VAL A 36 6.74 3.94 -13.67
C VAL A 36 7.81 2.87 -13.40
N LEU A 37 7.70 1.69 -14.00
CA LEU A 37 8.68 0.61 -13.82
C LEU A 37 10.05 0.97 -14.40
N ASP A 38 10.11 1.58 -15.58
CA ASP A 38 11.37 2.09 -16.14
C ASP A 38 12.01 3.11 -15.18
N LEU A 39 11.22 4.02 -14.61
CA LEU A 39 11.70 4.97 -13.60
C LEU A 39 12.21 4.27 -12.33
N ALA A 40 11.53 3.22 -11.87
CA ALA A 40 11.96 2.44 -10.71
C ALA A 40 13.29 1.73 -10.96
N ASP A 41 13.45 1.05 -12.09
CA ASP A 41 14.68 0.35 -12.49
C ASP A 41 15.85 1.34 -12.61
N ARG A 42 15.60 2.51 -13.20
CA ARG A 42 16.61 3.57 -13.31
C ARG A 42 16.94 4.18 -11.97
N ALA A 43 15.95 4.39 -11.10
CA ALA A 43 16.18 4.83 -9.73
C ALA A 43 16.97 3.80 -8.92
N GLU A 44 16.84 2.50 -9.21
CA GLU A 44 17.65 1.44 -8.60
C GLU A 44 19.14 1.57 -8.95
N GLN A 45 19.43 1.95 -10.20
CA GLN A 45 20.78 2.14 -10.72
C GLN A 45 21.47 3.41 -10.19
N VAL A 46 20.70 4.40 -9.74
CA VAL A 46 21.26 5.61 -9.13
C VAL A 46 21.72 5.32 -7.71
N LYS A 47 23.02 5.56 -7.45
CA LYS A 47 23.59 5.51 -6.10
C LYS A 47 23.62 6.91 -5.52
N GLY A 48 22.89 7.12 -4.42
CA GLY A 48 23.05 8.31 -3.60
C GLY A 48 24.48 8.42 -3.07
N GLN A 49 25.09 9.58 -3.23
CA GLN A 49 26.45 9.87 -2.79
C GLN A 49 26.50 10.23 -1.31
N THR A 50 25.35 10.62 -0.75
CA THR A 50 25.14 10.91 0.67
C THR A 50 24.07 10.02 1.28
N GLU A 51 24.06 9.91 2.61
CA GLU A 51 23.01 9.17 3.34
C GLU A 51 21.61 9.76 3.10
N ASP A 52 21.52 11.09 3.00
CA ASP A 52 20.25 11.77 2.72
C ASP A 52 19.75 11.44 1.30
N GLU A 53 20.63 11.47 0.30
CA GLU A 53 20.29 11.06 -1.07
C GLU A 53 19.86 9.59 -1.15
N GLN A 54 20.49 8.70 -0.38
CA GLN A 54 20.09 7.31 -0.32
C GLN A 54 18.71 7.15 0.32
N ARG A 55 18.41 7.89 1.39
CA ARG A 55 17.08 7.89 2.02
C ARG A 55 16.01 8.41 1.06
N THR A 56 16.28 9.52 0.37
CA THR A 56 15.39 10.08 -0.64
C THR A 56 15.10 9.07 -1.76
N LEU A 57 16.13 8.38 -2.27
CA LEU A 57 15.96 7.36 -3.31
C LEU A 57 15.12 6.17 -2.82
N MET A 58 15.25 5.75 -1.56
CA MET A 58 14.41 4.68 -1.01
C MET A 58 12.93 5.09 -0.94
N CYS A 59 12.63 6.29 -0.44
CA CYS A 59 11.25 6.80 -0.42
C CYS A 59 10.64 6.90 -1.83
N TRP A 60 11.43 7.29 -2.83
CA TRP A 60 10.97 7.36 -4.21
C TRP A 60 10.69 5.98 -4.79
N ARG A 61 11.59 5.01 -4.57
CA ARG A 61 11.38 3.63 -5.00
C ARG A 61 10.11 3.05 -4.38
N ALA A 62 9.91 3.23 -3.08
CA ALA A 62 8.66 2.84 -2.41
C ALA A 62 7.44 3.48 -3.11
N THR A 63 7.49 4.78 -3.38
CA THR A 63 6.41 5.50 -4.07
C THR A 63 6.13 4.94 -5.47
N PHE A 64 7.16 4.62 -6.26
CA PHE A 64 7.00 4.04 -7.60
C PHE A 64 6.33 2.67 -7.54
N PHE A 65 6.81 1.79 -6.66
CA PHE A 65 6.23 0.47 -6.52
C PHE A 65 4.80 0.51 -5.99
N ARG A 66 4.47 1.42 -5.05
CA ARG A 66 3.09 1.66 -4.61
C ARG A 66 2.19 2.05 -5.78
N LEU A 67 2.59 3.03 -6.60
CA LEU A 67 1.80 3.49 -7.75
C LEU A 67 1.64 2.39 -8.81
N CYS A 68 2.68 1.62 -9.09
CA CYS A 68 2.56 0.43 -9.93
C CYS A 68 1.54 -0.54 -9.37
N ALA A 69 1.60 -0.83 -8.06
CA ALA A 69 0.68 -1.77 -7.43
C ALA A 69 -0.78 -1.31 -7.56
N GLU A 70 -1.06 -0.03 -7.30
CA GLU A 70 -2.39 0.56 -7.45
C GLU A 70 -2.91 0.44 -8.89
N LEU A 71 -2.09 0.75 -9.88
CA LEU A 71 -2.45 0.59 -11.29
C LEU A 71 -2.72 -0.87 -11.66
N GLN A 72 -1.93 -1.81 -11.15
CA GLN A 72 -2.17 -3.24 -11.40
C GLN A 72 -3.48 -3.72 -10.75
N VAL A 73 -3.85 -3.19 -9.58
CA VAL A 73 -5.17 -3.45 -8.97
C VAL A 73 -6.29 -2.95 -9.90
N ASP A 74 -6.19 -1.72 -10.40
CA ASP A 74 -7.20 -1.15 -11.31
C ASP A 74 -7.32 -1.94 -12.62
N LEU A 75 -6.20 -2.49 -13.10
CA LEU A 75 -6.15 -3.38 -14.26
C LEU A 75 -6.60 -4.82 -13.98
N GLY A 76 -6.93 -5.15 -12.72
CA GLY A 76 -7.31 -6.51 -12.29
C GLY A 76 -6.15 -7.52 -12.26
N ARG A 77 -4.91 -7.06 -12.34
CA ARG A 77 -3.66 -7.85 -12.35
C ARG A 77 -3.14 -8.00 -10.93
N LEU A 78 -3.88 -8.77 -10.15
CA LEU A 78 -3.70 -8.83 -8.69
C LEU A 78 -2.39 -9.52 -8.27
N ASP A 79 -1.90 -10.51 -9.03
CA ASP A 79 -0.60 -11.15 -8.77
C ASP A 79 0.55 -10.14 -8.84
N GLU A 80 0.60 -9.34 -9.91
CA GLU A 80 1.59 -8.28 -10.08
C GLU A 80 1.44 -7.18 -9.05
N ALA A 81 0.20 -6.79 -8.72
CA ALA A 81 -0.07 -5.81 -7.68
C ALA A 81 0.53 -6.23 -6.32
N ILE A 82 0.33 -7.49 -5.93
CA ILE A 82 0.86 -8.04 -4.67
C ILE A 82 2.39 -7.97 -4.64
N VAL A 83 3.05 -8.33 -5.76
CA VAL A 83 4.51 -8.23 -5.87
C VAL A 83 4.95 -6.78 -5.68
N PHE A 84 4.31 -5.81 -6.34
CA PHE A 84 4.70 -4.41 -6.23
C PHE A 84 4.43 -3.81 -4.85
N PHE A 85 3.32 -4.14 -4.20
CA PHE A 85 3.08 -3.73 -2.81
C PHE A 85 4.17 -4.27 -1.87
N ARG A 86 4.55 -5.54 -2.01
CA ARG A 86 5.63 -6.14 -1.23
C ARG A 86 6.97 -5.46 -1.48
N THR A 87 7.30 -5.19 -2.73
CA THR A 87 8.54 -4.47 -3.09
C THR A 87 8.54 -3.06 -2.52
N SER A 88 7.41 -2.36 -2.54
CA SER A 88 7.28 -1.06 -1.87
C SER A 88 7.59 -1.15 -0.38
N LEU A 89 7.02 -2.13 0.31
CA LEU A 89 7.24 -2.35 1.75
C LEU A 89 8.69 -2.73 2.12
N ILE A 90 9.47 -3.28 1.18
CA ILE A 90 10.90 -3.52 1.37
C ILE A 90 11.69 -2.20 1.44
N HIS A 91 11.26 -1.19 0.68
CA HIS A 91 11.93 0.10 0.62
C HIS A 91 11.47 1.09 1.70
N ASP A 92 10.17 1.06 2.02
CA ASP A 92 9.58 1.89 3.08
C ASP A 92 8.41 1.14 3.72
N ASP A 93 8.48 0.89 5.03
CA ASP A 93 7.45 0.13 5.75
C ASP A 93 6.25 1.02 6.07
N ASP A 94 5.47 1.29 5.03
CA ASP A 94 4.32 2.20 5.04
C ASP A 94 3.00 1.47 5.31
N GLN A 95 2.23 2.00 6.25
CA GLN A 95 0.96 1.41 6.68
C GLN A 95 -0.13 1.47 5.60
N GLU A 96 -0.21 2.53 4.79
CA GLU A 96 -1.18 2.67 3.71
C GLU A 96 -0.90 1.67 2.58
N VAL A 97 0.37 1.47 2.24
CA VAL A 97 0.83 0.43 1.29
C VAL A 97 0.39 -0.95 1.77
N ARG A 98 0.56 -1.23 3.07
CA ARG A 98 0.14 -2.51 3.66
C ARG A 98 -1.37 -2.70 3.64
N VAL A 99 -2.16 -1.63 3.79
CA VAL A 99 -3.63 -1.68 3.61
C VAL A 99 -4.00 -1.96 2.15
N GLY A 100 -3.29 -1.37 1.19
CA GLY A 100 -3.42 -1.69 -0.23
C GLY A 100 -3.14 -3.16 -0.53
N LEU A 101 -2.05 -3.71 0.04
CA LEU A 101 -1.72 -5.14 -0.05
C LEU A 101 -2.84 -6.02 0.51
N ILE A 102 -3.37 -5.71 1.70
CA ILE A 102 -4.46 -6.44 2.33
C ILE A 102 -5.71 -6.45 1.44
N ALA A 103 -6.05 -5.33 0.81
CA ALA A 103 -7.16 -5.24 -0.13
C ALA A 103 -6.92 -6.11 -1.37
N ALA A 104 -5.71 -6.07 -1.95
CA ALA A 104 -5.35 -6.89 -3.11
C ALA A 104 -5.38 -8.40 -2.77
N LEU A 105 -4.83 -8.81 -1.63
CA LEU A 105 -4.86 -10.20 -1.14
C LEU A 105 -6.29 -10.70 -0.92
N GLN A 106 -7.18 -9.83 -0.41
CA GLN A 106 -8.59 -10.15 -0.28
C GLN A 106 -9.24 -10.37 -1.65
N GLN A 107 -9.04 -9.46 -2.60
CA GLN A 107 -9.59 -9.59 -3.95
C GLN A 107 -9.06 -10.86 -4.65
N HIS A 108 -7.82 -11.24 -4.37
CA HIS A 108 -7.19 -12.47 -4.87
C HIS A 108 -7.61 -13.75 -4.10
N ASN A 109 -8.38 -13.63 -3.01
CA ASN A 109 -8.77 -14.73 -2.12
C ASN A 109 -7.59 -15.50 -1.51
N LEU A 110 -6.49 -14.81 -1.21
CA LEU A 110 -5.29 -15.39 -0.58
C LEU A 110 -5.37 -15.31 0.94
N THR A 111 -6.31 -16.06 1.54
CA THR A 111 -6.62 -16.02 2.99
C THR A 111 -5.40 -16.21 3.89
N GLY A 112 -4.46 -17.09 3.53
CA GLY A 112 -3.27 -17.34 4.34
C GLY A 112 -2.35 -16.12 4.45
N GLU A 113 -2.06 -15.48 3.33
CA GLU A 113 -1.23 -14.27 3.25
C GLU A 113 -1.97 -13.06 3.85
N LEU A 114 -3.28 -12.96 3.64
CA LEU A 114 -4.14 -11.94 4.23
C LEU A 114 -4.07 -11.96 5.76
N CYS A 115 -4.17 -13.14 6.37
CA CYS A 115 -4.04 -13.30 7.83
C CYS A 115 -2.66 -12.87 8.34
N GLN A 116 -1.59 -13.13 7.58
CA GLN A 116 -0.24 -12.73 7.96
C GLN A 116 -0.09 -11.21 7.96
N GLU A 117 -0.55 -10.53 6.91
CA GLU A 117 -0.44 -9.07 6.80
C GLU A 117 -1.30 -8.33 7.83
N ILE A 118 -2.51 -8.81 8.12
CA ILE A 118 -3.35 -8.23 9.17
C ILE A 118 -2.73 -8.40 10.56
N ASN A 119 -2.06 -9.53 10.83
CA ASN A 119 -1.32 -9.71 12.07
C ASN A 119 -0.03 -8.86 12.13
N ALA A 120 0.63 -8.63 11.00
CA ALA A 120 1.81 -7.78 10.93
C ALA A 120 1.50 -6.32 11.27
N LEU A 121 0.31 -5.82 10.94
CA LEU A 121 -0.15 -4.47 11.29
C LEU A 121 -0.16 -4.18 12.80
N SER A 122 -0.32 -5.18 13.69
CA SER A 122 -0.28 -4.95 15.15
C SER A 122 1.12 -5.05 15.76
N GLY A 123 2.09 -5.55 15.01
CA GLY A 123 3.48 -5.68 15.45
C GLY A 123 4.25 -4.35 15.46
N TYR A 124 3.66 -3.29 14.88
CA TYR A 124 4.21 -1.96 14.80
C TYR A 124 3.96 -1.20 16.12
N ASP A 125 4.89 -1.32 17.07
CA ASP A 125 5.06 -0.59 18.34
C ASP A 125 3.80 0.04 19.00
N GLY A 126 2.72 -0.74 19.01
CA GLY A 126 1.68 -0.64 20.02
C GLY A 126 0.72 0.52 19.88
N THR A 127 0.31 0.90 18.66
CA THR A 127 -1.01 1.51 18.46
C THR A 127 -1.34 1.61 16.97
N PHE A 128 -2.39 0.90 16.52
CA PHE A 128 -3.16 1.37 15.34
C PHE A 128 -3.53 2.86 15.50
N CYS A 129 -3.70 3.29 16.76
CA CYS A 129 -4.11 4.63 17.19
C CYS A 129 -3.02 5.72 17.32
N SER A 130 -1.73 5.51 17.04
CA SER A 130 -0.74 6.62 17.14
C SER A 130 -0.43 7.27 15.81
N THR A 131 -0.55 6.53 14.69
CA THR A 131 -0.33 7.05 13.34
C THR A 131 -1.35 6.58 12.30
N GLY A 132 -2.07 5.47 12.54
CA GLY A 132 -3.02 4.90 11.58
C GLY A 132 -4.31 5.73 11.49
N ASP A 133 -4.52 6.36 10.34
CA ASP A 133 -5.77 7.06 10.06
C ASP A 133 -6.97 6.10 10.24
N ALA A 134 -8.05 6.59 10.87
CA ALA A 134 -9.23 5.78 11.13
C ALA A 134 -9.88 5.29 9.83
N GLU A 135 -9.59 5.94 8.70
CA GLU A 135 -9.93 5.48 7.36
C GLU A 135 -9.24 4.15 7.01
N SER A 136 -7.95 4.01 7.30
CA SER A 136 -7.19 2.78 7.11
C SER A 136 -7.74 1.64 7.97
N ALA A 137 -8.12 1.93 9.22
CA ALA A 137 -8.78 0.95 10.09
C ALA A 137 -10.14 0.54 9.53
N ALA A 138 -10.92 1.49 9.02
CA ALA A 138 -12.20 1.22 8.40
C ALA A 138 -12.05 0.39 7.12
N LYS A 139 -11.00 0.61 6.32
CA LYS A 139 -10.67 -0.23 5.15
C LYS A 139 -10.38 -1.68 5.57
N VAL A 140 -9.56 -1.89 6.60
CA VAL A 140 -9.29 -3.24 7.13
C VAL A 140 -10.57 -3.86 7.73
N LEU A 141 -11.40 -3.12 8.46
CA LEU A 141 -12.70 -3.64 8.94
C LEU A 141 -13.60 -4.07 7.79
N ARG A 142 -13.67 -3.30 6.70
CA ARG A 142 -14.46 -3.68 5.52
C ARG A 142 -13.95 -4.98 4.90
N VAL A 143 -12.63 -5.15 4.83
CA VAL A 143 -11.99 -6.41 4.39
C VAL A 143 -12.45 -7.56 5.28
N LEU A 144 -12.38 -7.40 6.60
CA LEU A 144 -12.78 -8.41 7.59
C LEU A 144 -14.28 -8.75 7.54
N CYS A 145 -15.15 -7.76 7.35
CA CYS A 145 -16.58 -7.97 7.21
C CYS A 145 -16.93 -8.79 5.96
N ASN A 146 -16.13 -8.67 4.90
CA ASN A 146 -16.33 -9.36 3.63
C ASN A 146 -15.59 -10.72 3.56
N ALA A 147 -14.78 -11.06 4.57
CA ALA A 147 -14.01 -12.30 4.64
C ALA A 147 -14.03 -12.88 6.09
N PRO A 148 -15.18 -13.41 6.55
CA PRO A 148 -15.38 -13.80 7.95
C PRO A 148 -14.54 -15.01 8.40
N ASP A 149 -14.07 -15.83 7.45
CA ASP A 149 -13.13 -16.93 7.67
C ASP A 149 -11.75 -16.44 8.12
N VAL A 150 -11.35 -15.24 7.69
CA VAL A 150 -10.09 -14.58 8.09
C VAL A 150 -10.14 -14.19 9.57
N VAL A 151 -11.30 -13.77 10.08
CA VAL A 151 -11.47 -13.29 11.47
C VAL A 151 -11.07 -14.35 12.50
N GLN A 152 -11.33 -15.62 12.22
CA GLN A 152 -10.98 -16.73 13.12
C GLN A 152 -9.47 -16.94 13.28
N HIS A 153 -8.67 -16.43 12.34
CA HIS A 153 -7.23 -16.64 12.25
C HIS A 153 -6.43 -15.38 12.65
N ILE A 154 -7.11 -14.29 13.00
CA ILE A 154 -6.49 -13.04 13.46
C ILE A 154 -6.40 -13.02 14.98
N ARG A 155 -5.30 -12.49 15.51
CA ARG A 155 -5.14 -12.32 16.96
C ARG A 155 -6.22 -11.37 17.51
N GLU A 156 -6.88 -11.77 18.59
CA GLU A 156 -7.94 -10.99 19.22
C GLU A 156 -7.52 -9.55 19.60
N ALA A 157 -6.25 -9.35 19.98
CA ALA A 157 -5.69 -8.04 20.26
C ALA A 157 -5.72 -7.10 19.04
N VAL A 158 -5.39 -7.61 17.85
CA VAL A 158 -5.45 -6.86 16.58
C VAL A 158 -6.88 -6.41 16.29
N LEU A 159 -7.84 -7.33 16.42
CA LEU A 159 -9.26 -7.04 16.20
C LEU A 159 -9.76 -5.95 17.14
N LYS A 160 -9.37 -6.02 18.43
CA LYS A 160 -9.71 -5.01 19.43
C LYS A 160 -9.13 -3.64 19.07
N ASP A 161 -7.87 -3.58 18.65
CA ASP A 161 -7.21 -2.33 18.28
C ASP A 161 -7.87 -1.66 17.06
N ILE A 162 -8.21 -2.46 16.04
CA ILE A 162 -8.90 -1.98 14.84
C ILE A 162 -10.30 -1.42 15.20
N VAL A 163 -11.10 -2.18 15.97
CA VAL A 163 -12.44 -1.75 16.38
C VAL A 163 -12.38 -0.50 17.25
N GLN A 164 -11.40 -0.41 18.14
CA GLN A 164 -11.20 0.76 19.01
C GLN A 164 -10.80 1.99 18.21
N ALA A 165 -9.92 1.85 17.21
CA ALA A 165 -9.50 2.95 16.33
C ALA A 165 -10.68 3.57 15.57
N VAL A 166 -11.56 2.74 15.02
CA VAL A 166 -12.78 3.20 14.32
C VAL A 166 -13.79 3.83 15.28
N SER A 167 -13.98 3.24 16.46
CA SER A 167 -14.96 3.69 17.44
C SER A 167 -14.61 5.07 18.02
N ARG A 168 -13.32 5.35 18.27
CA ARG A 168 -12.86 6.63 18.86
C ARG A 168 -13.14 7.86 17.97
N ARG A 169 -13.30 7.68 16.66
CA ARG A 169 -13.63 8.77 15.72
C ARG A 169 -15.09 8.80 15.26
N GLY A 170 -15.96 7.95 15.83
CA GLY A 170 -17.39 7.91 15.49
C GLY A 170 -17.69 7.43 14.07
N LEU A 171 -16.75 6.71 13.44
CA LEU A 171 -16.87 6.32 12.02
C LEU A 171 -17.75 5.09 11.79
N VAL A 172 -18.05 4.28 12.81
CA VAL A 172 -19.04 3.20 12.65
C VAL A 172 -19.79 2.89 13.95
N SER A 173 -21.13 2.91 13.89
CA SER A 173 -22.01 2.20 14.82
C SER A 173 -22.07 0.71 14.43
N LEU A 174 -20.98 -0.02 14.60
CA LEU A 174 -20.96 -1.46 14.34
C LEU A 174 -21.46 -2.18 15.59
N GLN A 175 -22.75 -2.55 15.60
CA GLN A 175 -23.24 -3.57 16.50
C GLN A 175 -22.61 -4.91 16.08
N LEU A 176 -21.54 -5.29 16.76
CA LEU A 176 -21.06 -6.66 16.77
C LEU A 176 -22.15 -7.51 17.41
N ASN A 177 -23.03 -8.10 16.60
CA ASN A 177 -23.94 -9.12 17.06
C ASN A 177 -23.11 -10.37 17.35
N SER A 178 -22.75 -10.55 18.62
CA SER A 178 -22.31 -11.82 19.16
C SER A 178 -23.49 -12.81 19.10
N GLY A 179 -23.49 -13.66 18.08
CA GLY A 179 -24.30 -14.87 17.98
C GLY A 179 -23.43 -16.09 18.20
#